data_AF-A0A964T5Z3-F1
#
_entry.id   AF-A0A964T5Z3-F1
#
_cell.length_a   1.000
_cell.length_b   1.000
_cell.length_c   1.000
_cell.angle_alpha   90.00
_cell.angle_beta   90.00
_cell.angle_gamma   90.00
#
_symmetry.space_group_name_H-M   'P 1'
#
loop_
_entity.id
_entity.type
_entity.pdbx_description
1 polymer ?
#
loop_
_entity_poly.entity_id
_entity_poly.type
_entity_poly.pdbx_seq_one_letter_code
_entity_poly.pdbx_strand_id
1 'polypeptide(L)'
;MSARTLRDHRRIVVKVGSALLVDRQHGLKRDWLSGLCDDLAALASGGKDVLVVSSGAIALGRGVLGLPNGALKLDEAQAAAAVGQVALAGAWAGALAE
;
A
#
# COMPACT_ATOMS: atom_id res chain seq x y z
N MET A 1 -14.88 -18.81 16.72
CA MET A 1 -15.39 -17.95 15.62
C MET A 1 -15.28 -18.77 14.34
N SER A 2 -16.36 -18.89 13.56
CA SER A 2 -16.24 -19.48 12.22
C SER A 2 -15.34 -18.59 11.37
N ALA A 3 -14.35 -19.17 10.71
CA ALA A 3 -13.46 -18.43 9.83
C ALA A 3 -14.30 -17.82 8.70
N ARG A 4 -14.25 -16.50 8.54
CA ARG A 4 -14.91 -15.83 7.42
C ARG A 4 -14.12 -16.13 6.15
N THR A 5 -14.79 -16.68 5.14
CA THR A 5 -14.18 -16.97 3.85
C THR A 5 -14.46 -15.85 2.85
N LEU A 6 -13.47 -15.54 2.01
CA LEU A 6 -13.60 -14.50 0.98
C LEU A 6 -14.51 -14.94 -0.18
N ARG A 7 -14.64 -16.26 -0.41
CA ARG A 7 -15.37 -16.83 -1.56
C ARG A 7 -16.84 -16.40 -1.64
N ASP A 8 -17.48 -16.19 -0.50
CA ASP A 8 -18.92 -15.88 -0.44
C ASP A 8 -19.22 -14.38 -0.61
N HIS A 9 -18.19 -13.56 -0.74
CA HIS A 9 -18.32 -12.11 -0.84
C HIS A 9 -18.03 -11.69 -2.29
N ARG A 10 -18.91 -10.84 -2.87
CA ARG A 10 -18.70 -10.28 -4.21
C ARG A 10 -17.68 -9.14 -4.21
N ARG A 11 -17.76 -8.25 -3.21
CA ARG A 11 -16.90 -7.07 -3.07
C ARG A 11 -15.97 -7.21 -1.88
N ILE A 12 -14.69 -6.99 -2.11
CA ILE A 12 -13.63 -7.16 -1.10
C ILE A 12 -12.81 -5.86 -1.06
N VAL A 13 -12.70 -5.28 0.14
CA VAL A 13 -11.84 -4.12 0.40
C VAL A 13 -10.62 -4.60 1.17
N VAL A 14 -9.43 -4.48 0.56
CA VAL A 14 -8.16 -4.87 1.17
C VAL A 14 -7.47 -3.62 1.70
N LYS A 15 -7.36 -3.52 3.03
CA LYS A 15 -6.63 -2.43 3.69
C LYS A 15 -5.18 -2.86 3.97
N VAL A 16 -4.23 -2.18 3.34
CA VAL A 16 -2.80 -2.41 3.56
C VAL A 16 -2.21 -1.36 4.51
N GLY A 17 -1.68 -1.81 5.65
CA GLY A 17 -0.97 -0.96 6.61
C GLY A 17 0.43 -0.57 6.14
N SER A 18 0.93 0.60 6.57
CA SER A 18 2.24 1.11 6.13
C SER A 18 3.41 0.20 6.50
N ALA A 19 3.36 -0.49 7.64
CA ALA A 19 4.44 -1.38 8.09
C ALA A 19 4.64 -2.62 7.20
N LEU A 20 3.59 -3.04 6.50
CA LEU A 20 3.66 -4.13 5.51
C LEU A 20 4.27 -3.66 4.20
N LEU A 21 4.03 -2.41 3.82
CA LEU A 21 4.40 -1.90 2.51
C LEU A 21 5.74 -1.16 2.49
N VAL A 22 6.12 -0.53 3.60
CA VAL A 22 7.28 0.37 3.68
C VAL A 22 8.16 -0.03 4.86
N ASP A 23 9.41 -0.36 4.56
CA ASP A 23 10.49 -0.38 5.51
C ASP A 23 11.06 1.03 5.70
N ARG A 24 11.32 1.44 6.95
CA ARG A 24 11.76 2.80 7.25
C ARG A 24 13.18 3.10 6.78
N GLN A 25 14.03 2.08 6.61
CA GLN A 25 15.41 2.23 6.16
C GLN A 25 15.58 1.88 4.69
N HIS A 26 14.86 0.85 4.22
CA HIS A 26 15.04 0.28 2.88
C HIS A 26 13.95 0.71 1.89
N GLY A 27 12.97 1.50 2.33
CA GLY A 27 11.90 2.01 1.47
C GLY A 27 10.84 0.94 1.17
N LEU A 28 10.33 0.93 -0.06
CA LEU A 28 9.22 0.06 -0.44
C LEU A 28 9.61 -1.43 -0.41
N LYS A 29 8.78 -2.27 0.20
CA LYS A 29 8.90 -3.74 0.17
C LYS A 29 8.29 -4.29 -1.12
N ARG A 30 9.07 -4.23 -2.21
CA ARG A 30 8.62 -4.56 -3.58
C ARG A 30 8.10 -5.99 -3.72
N ASP A 31 8.86 -6.98 -3.25
CA ASP A 31 8.47 -8.39 -3.38
C ASP A 31 7.16 -8.68 -2.63
N TRP A 32 6.98 -8.05 -1.47
CA TRP A 32 5.74 -8.16 -0.70
C TRP A 32 4.56 -7.51 -1.45
N LEU A 33 4.76 -6.35 -2.07
CA LEU A 33 3.74 -5.68 -2.86
C LEU A 33 3.36 -6.51 -4.10
N SER A 34 4.35 -7.06 -4.80
CA SER A 34 4.15 -7.92 -5.98
C SER A 34 3.33 -9.16 -5.62
N GLY A 35 3.72 -9.90 -4.58
CA GLY A 35 2.94 -11.07 -4.14
C GLY A 35 1.51 -10.73 -3.70
N LEU A 36 1.29 -9.55 -3.10
CA LEU A 36 -0.08 -9.10 -2.84
C LEU A 36 -0.82 -8.77 -4.15
N CYS A 37 -0.18 -8.16 -5.14
CA CYS A 37 -0.81 -7.88 -6.43
C CYS A 37 -1.23 -9.17 -7.14
N ASP A 38 -0.44 -10.24 -7.06
CA ASP A 38 -0.79 -11.57 -7.56
C ASP A 38 -2.07 -12.11 -6.90
N ASP A 39 -2.15 -12.04 -5.57
CA ASP A 39 -3.32 -12.47 -4.80
C ASP A 39 -4.58 -11.65 -5.19
N LEU A 40 -4.43 -10.33 -5.34
CA LEU A 40 -5.53 -9.44 -5.75
C LEU A 40 -5.97 -9.72 -7.18
N ALA A 41 -5.03 -9.98 -8.09
CA ALA A 41 -5.31 -10.35 -9.48
C ALA A 41 -6.05 -11.68 -9.56
N ALA A 42 -5.65 -12.68 -8.77
CA ALA A 42 -6.35 -13.96 -8.67
C ALA A 42 -7.80 -13.76 -8.21
N LEU A 43 -8.04 -12.95 -7.17
CA LEU A 43 -9.40 -12.61 -6.73
C LEU A 43 -10.21 -11.91 -7.82
N ALA A 44 -9.62 -10.93 -8.50
CA ALA A 44 -10.28 -10.19 -9.59
C ALA A 44 -10.65 -11.11 -10.76
N SER A 45 -9.73 -11.98 -11.20
CA SER A 45 -9.99 -13.00 -12.24
C SER A 45 -11.10 -13.99 -11.86
N GLY A 46 -11.27 -14.24 -10.55
CA GLY A 46 -12.37 -15.02 -9.98
C GLY A 46 -13.71 -14.29 -9.95
N GLY A 47 -13.83 -13.11 -10.58
CA GLY A 47 -15.05 -12.32 -10.69
C GLY A 47 -15.38 -11.50 -9.45
N LYS A 48 -14.39 -11.22 -8.59
CA LYS A 48 -14.56 -10.36 -7.41
C LYS A 48 -14.32 -8.89 -7.75
N ASP A 49 -15.14 -8.00 -7.15
CA ASP A 49 -14.88 -6.57 -7.14
C ASP A 49 -13.84 -6.26 -6.04
N VAL A 50 -12.59 -6.04 -6.42
CA VAL A 50 -11.49 -5.81 -5.47
C VAL A 50 -11.16 -4.32 -5.38
N LEU A 51 -11.12 -3.78 -4.16
CA LEU A 51 -10.69 -2.41 -3.88
C LEU A 51 -9.51 -2.43 -2.91
N VAL A 52 -8.49 -1.64 -3.21
CA VAL A 52 -7.33 -1.46 -2.32
C VAL A 52 -7.43 -0.12 -1.61
N VAL A 53 -7.29 -0.16 -0.29
CA VAL A 53 -7.03 1.03 0.51
C VAL A 53 -5.61 0.90 1.02
N SER A 54 -4.72 1.81 0.64
CA SER A 54 -3.30 1.71 0.97
C SER A 54 -2.87 2.85 1.88
N SER A 55 -2.11 2.52 2.93
CA SER A 55 -1.29 3.49 3.66
C SER A 55 0.12 3.51 3.07
N GLY A 56 0.99 4.39 3.55
CA GLY A 56 2.42 4.38 3.18
C GLY A 56 2.92 5.66 2.52
N ALA A 57 2.02 6.54 2.05
CA ALA A 57 2.40 7.81 1.41
C ALA A 57 3.36 8.63 2.29
N ILE A 58 2.99 8.94 3.53
CA ILE A 58 3.87 9.67 4.46
C ILE A 58 5.21 8.93 4.64
N ALA A 59 5.19 7.62 4.81
CA ALA A 59 6.42 6.84 5.06
C ALA A 59 7.39 6.90 3.87
N LEU A 60 6.88 6.79 2.64
CA LEU A 60 7.67 6.90 1.42
C LEU A 60 8.16 8.34 1.20
N GLY A 61 7.26 9.31 1.28
CA GLY A 61 7.60 10.72 1.04
C GLY A 61 8.58 11.27 2.06
N ARG A 62 8.54 10.78 3.31
CA ARG A 62 9.52 11.12 4.36
C ARG A 62 10.95 10.71 3.95
N GLY A 63 11.10 9.55 3.33
CA GLY A 63 12.39 9.10 2.78
C GLY A 63 12.86 9.96 1.62
N VAL A 64 11.95 10.30 0.70
CA VAL A 64 12.25 11.18 -0.45
C VAL A 64 12.67 12.58 0.01
N LEU A 65 12.01 13.13 1.02
CA LEU A 65 12.27 14.48 1.54
C LEU A 65 13.42 14.54 2.57
N GLY A 66 14.02 13.40 2.94
CA GLY A 66 15.08 13.36 3.97
C GLY A 66 14.63 13.81 5.36
N LEU A 67 13.34 13.63 5.68
CA LEU A 67 12.76 14.08 6.95
C LEU A 67 13.15 13.14 8.12
N PRO A 68 13.30 13.67 9.35
CA PRO A 68 13.81 12.92 10.48
C PRO A 68 12.86 11.81 10.97
N ASN A 69 13.40 10.89 11.77
CA ASN A 69 12.64 9.91 12.54
C ASN A 69 11.86 10.55 13.69
N GLY A 70 10.68 9.99 13.98
CA GLY A 70 9.80 10.47 15.05
C GLY A 70 8.46 11.00 14.52
N ALA A 71 7.74 11.69 15.38
CA ALA A 71 6.51 12.39 15.01
C ALA A 71 6.87 13.60 14.15
N LEU A 72 6.20 13.71 12.99
CA LEU A 72 6.28 14.89 12.13
C LEU A 72 5.27 15.92 12.60
N LYS A 73 5.60 17.19 12.38
CA LYS A 73 4.58 18.26 12.42
C LYS A 73 3.55 18.03 11.32
N LEU A 74 2.39 18.67 11.44
CA LEU A 74 1.28 18.45 10.49
C LEU A 74 1.67 18.85 9.06
N ASP A 75 2.33 19.99 8.90
CA ASP A 75 2.81 20.51 7.62
C ASP A 75 3.88 19.58 6.99
N GLU A 76 4.83 19.09 7.78
CA GLU A 76 5.81 18.10 7.36
C GLU A 76 5.15 16.78 6.93
N ALA A 77 4.16 16.31 7.69
CA ALA A 77 3.39 15.11 7.37
C ALA A 77 2.57 15.28 6.08
N GLN A 78 1.97 16.45 5.85
CA GLN A 78 1.24 16.78 4.63
C GLN A 78 2.18 16.86 3.42
N ALA A 79 3.35 17.50 3.56
CA ALA A 79 4.37 17.53 2.52
C ALA A 79 4.85 16.13 2.16
N ALA A 80 5.15 15.31 3.16
CA ALA A 80 5.52 13.91 2.97
C ALA A 80 4.38 13.09 2.32
N ALA A 81 3.13 13.33 2.71
CA ALA A 81 1.99 12.67 2.10
C ALA A 81 1.86 13.03 0.61
N ALA A 82 1.97 14.32 0.25
CA ALA A 82 1.85 14.76 -1.14
C ALA A 82 2.92 14.15 -2.04
N VAL A 83 4.19 14.21 -1.62
CA VAL A 83 5.31 13.63 -2.37
C VAL A 83 5.21 12.11 -2.43
N GLY A 84 4.96 11.48 -1.29
CA GLY A 84 4.92 10.03 -1.19
C GLY A 84 3.70 9.40 -1.84
N GLN A 85 2.60 10.14 -2.02
CA GLN A 85 1.41 9.63 -2.73
C GLN A 85 1.71 9.36 -4.21
N VAL A 86 2.53 10.19 -4.86
CA VAL A 86 2.96 9.95 -6.25
C VAL A 86 3.80 8.68 -6.34
N ALA A 87 4.77 8.53 -5.44
CA ALA A 87 5.61 7.33 -5.37
C ALA A 87 4.79 6.06 -5.06
N LEU A 88 3.83 6.16 -4.14
CA LEU A 88 2.93 5.06 -3.76
C LEU A 88 2.06 4.64 -4.95
N ALA A 89 1.45 5.60 -5.65
CA ALA A 89 0.64 5.32 -6.82
C ALA A 89 1.46 4.67 -7.94
N GLY A 90 2.66 5.18 -8.21
CA GLY A 90 3.57 4.59 -9.20
C GLY A 90 4.02 3.17 -8.83
N ALA A 91 4.26 2.90 -7.55
CA ALA A 91 4.60 1.56 -7.07
C ALA A 91 3.45 0.56 -7.29
N TRP A 92 2.22 0.94 -6.92
CA TRP A 92 1.04 0.11 -7.18
C TRP A 92 0.79 -0.08 -8.67
N ALA A 93 0.89 0.98 -9.46
CA ALA A 93 0.69 0.91 -10.91
C ALA A 93 1.71 -0.01 -11.59
N GLY A 94 2.98 0.05 -11.17
CA GLY A 94 4.02 -0.86 -11.67
C GLY A 94 3.74 -2.31 -11.31
N ALA A 95 3.49 -2.60 -10.03
CA ALA A 95 3.26 -3.96 -9.56
C ALA A 95 1.96 -4.60 -10.09
N LEU A 96 0.93 -3.80 -10.38
CA LEU A 96 -0.33 -4.29 -10.99
C LEU A 96 -0.24 -4.48 -12.51
N ALA A 97 0.82 -3.98 -13.15
CA ALA A 97 1.03 -4.09 -14.59
C ALA A 97 1.92 -5.26 -15.00
N GLU A 98 2.53 -5.94 -14.01
CA GLU A 98 3.27 -7.20 -14.18
C GLU A 98 2.29 -8.37 -14.38
#